data_AF-A0A9E4Z186-F1
#
_entry.id   AF-A0A9E4Z186-F1
#
_cell.length_a   1.000
_cell.length_b   1.000
_cell.length_c   1.000
_cell.angle_alpha   90.00
_cell.angle_beta   90.00
_cell.angle_gamma   90.00
#
_symmetry.space_group_name_H-M   'P 1'
#
loop_
_entity.id
_entity.type
_entity.pdbx_description
1 polymer ?
#
loop_
_entity_poly.entity_id
_entity_poly.type
_entity_poly.pdbx_seq_one_letter_code
_entity_poly.pdbx_strand_id
1 'polypeptide(L)'
;RADVRQYIFEHARLPLGQLKDRGHYGTRSWPAEFERRGDAFEVPLVTDPDKLVLVVAGGDGRHSSWFPAWSATERATEMIPS
;
A
#
# COMPACT_ATOMS: atom_id res chain seq x y z
N ARG A 1 -4.38 12.33 14.45
CA ARG A 1 -4.43 11.63 13.12
C ARG A 1 -3.06 11.63 12.44
N ALA A 2 -2.30 12.72 12.49
CA ALA A 2 -0.90 12.77 12.04
C ALA A 2 -0.03 11.72 12.78
N ASP A 3 -0.22 11.58 14.09
CA ASP A 3 0.57 10.65 14.92
C ASP A 3 0.46 9.20 14.49
N VAL A 4 -0.73 8.75 14.04
CA VAL A 4 -0.92 7.38 13.55
C VAL A 4 -0.22 7.16 12.21
N ARG A 5 -0.29 8.15 11.29
CA ARG A 5 0.44 8.07 10.02
C ARG A 5 1.94 8.07 10.26
N GLN A 6 2.42 8.91 11.17
CA GLN A 6 3.83 8.96 11.57
C GLN A 6 4.29 7.64 12.17
N TYR A 7 3.51 7.08 13.11
CA TYR A 7 3.80 5.79 13.71
C TYR A 7 3.90 4.67 12.65
N ILE A 8 2.93 4.59 11.74
CA ILE A 8 2.98 3.60 10.64
C ILE A 8 4.19 3.86 9.74
N PHE A 9 4.45 5.12 9.38
CA PHE A 9 5.60 5.49 8.57
C PHE A 9 6.93 5.13 9.23
N GLU A 10 7.04 5.12 10.56
CA GLU A 10 8.24 4.76 11.30
C GLU A 10 8.41 3.24 11.47
N HIS A 11 7.32 2.51 11.68
CA HIS A 11 7.37 1.11 12.12
C HIS A 11 7.03 0.10 11.03
N ALA A 12 6.28 0.48 10.00
CA ALA A 12 6.00 -0.41 8.87
C ALA A 12 7.22 -0.47 7.95
N ARG A 13 7.98 -1.56 8.05
CA ARG A 13 9.25 -1.76 7.37
C ARG A 13 9.26 -3.09 6.63
N LEU A 14 9.92 -3.10 5.48
CA LEU A 14 10.25 -4.31 4.74
C LEU A 14 11.68 -4.20 4.19
N PRO A 15 12.46 -5.31 4.14
CA PRO A 15 13.75 -5.32 3.48
C PRO A 15 13.60 -4.98 2.00
N LEU A 16 14.48 -4.12 1.49
CA LEU A 16 14.48 -3.67 0.09
C LEU A 16 14.49 -4.85 -0.90
N GLY A 17 15.23 -5.92 -0.59
CA GLY A 17 15.31 -7.11 -1.42
C GLY A 17 13.95 -7.80 -1.64
N GLN A 18 13.02 -7.69 -0.69
CA GLN A 18 11.67 -8.27 -0.87
C GLN A 18 10.79 -7.49 -1.85
N LEU A 19 11.18 -6.25 -2.17
CA LEU A 19 10.42 -5.38 -3.07
C LEU A 19 10.89 -5.50 -4.52
N LYS A 20 12.15 -5.88 -4.76
CA LYS A 20 12.79 -5.94 -6.09
C LYS A 20 12.01 -6.78 -7.11
N ASP A 21 11.44 -7.89 -6.66
CA ASP A 21 10.69 -8.83 -7.51
C ASP A 21 9.17 -8.58 -7.53
N ARG A 22 8.70 -7.43 -7.01
CA ARG A 22 7.28 -7.14 -6.83
C ARG A 22 6.83 -5.88 -7.58
N GLY A 23 5.61 -5.95 -8.11
CA GLY A 23 4.89 -4.79 -8.66
C GLY A 23 5.71 -3.96 -9.65
N HIS A 24 5.66 -2.64 -9.49
CA HIS A 24 6.32 -1.66 -10.34
C HIS A 24 7.70 -1.22 -9.81
N TYR A 25 8.44 -2.10 -9.13
CA TYR A 25 9.72 -1.73 -8.49
C TYR A 25 10.68 -1.02 -9.45
N GLY A 26 10.87 -1.53 -10.67
CA GLY A 26 11.71 -0.90 -11.69
C GLY A 26 11.10 0.34 -12.37
N THR A 27 9.80 0.58 -12.23
CA THR A 27 9.11 1.76 -12.78
C THR A 27 9.07 2.91 -11.78
N ARG A 28 9.18 2.63 -10.47
CA ARG A 28 9.24 3.62 -9.40
C ARG A 28 10.69 3.84 -8.99
N SER A 29 11.16 5.08 -9.06
CA SER A 29 12.49 5.43 -8.56
C SER A 29 12.47 5.49 -7.03
N TRP A 30 12.88 4.40 -6.37
CA TRP A 30 13.25 4.48 -4.95
C TRP A 30 14.41 5.47 -4.77
N PRO A 31 14.53 6.15 -3.63
CA PRO A 31 15.67 7.02 -3.37
C PRO A 31 16.97 6.23 -3.54
N ALA A 32 17.92 6.78 -4.32
CA ALA A 32 19.19 6.10 -4.60
C ALA A 32 19.99 5.74 -3.34
N GLU A 33 19.75 6.44 -2.23
CA GLU A 33 20.31 6.10 -0.93
C GLU A 33 19.87 4.72 -0.44
N PHE A 34 18.60 4.36 -0.62
CA PHE A 34 18.06 3.09 -0.14
C PHE A 34 18.69 1.92 -0.91
N GLU A 35 18.80 2.06 -2.23
CA GLU A 35 19.48 1.09 -3.10
C GLU A 35 20.94 0.86 -2.68
N ARG A 36 21.67 1.94 -2.33
CA ARG A 36 23.07 1.83 -1.89
C ARG A 36 23.23 1.08 -0.56
N ARG A 37 22.20 1.02 0.28
CA ARG A 37 22.25 0.29 1.57
C ARG A 37 22.03 -1.22 1.42
N GLY A 38 21.62 -1.68 0.24
CA GLY A 38 21.50 -3.10 -0.09
C GLY A 38 20.19 -3.76 0.37
N ASP A 39 20.06 -5.05 0.07
CA ASP A 39 18.78 -5.78 0.13
C ASP A 39 18.20 -5.96 1.53
N ALA A 40 19.05 -5.98 2.55
CA ALA A 40 18.64 -6.09 3.95
C ALA A 40 18.17 -4.75 4.53
N PHE A 41 18.30 -3.64 3.79
CA PHE A 41 17.90 -2.33 4.29
C PHE A 41 16.39 -2.23 4.42
N GLU A 42 15.93 -1.91 5.62
CA GLU A 42 14.52 -1.78 5.95
C GLU A 42 13.95 -0.43 5.50
N VAL A 43 13.06 -0.46 4.50
CA VAL A 43 12.46 0.74 3.90
C VAL A 43 11.01 0.94 4.33
N PRO A 44 10.51 2.19 4.38
CA PRO A 44 9.09 2.46 4.61
C PRO A 44 8.22 2.03 3.42
N LEU A 45 6.93 1.81 3.68
CA LEU A 45 5.92 1.51 2.64
C LEU A 45 5.77 2.65 1.61
N VAL A 46 5.97 3.90 2.03
CA VAL A 46 5.91 5.11 1.20
C VAL A 46 7.06 6.05 1.56
N THR A 47 7.45 6.97 0.68
CA THR A 47 8.56 7.91 0.93
C THR A 47 8.19 9.12 1.80
N ASP A 48 6.91 9.30 2.09
CA ASP A 48 6.39 10.45 2.84
C ASP A 48 5.15 9.99 3.63
N PRO A 49 5.07 10.25 4.95
CA PRO A 49 3.92 9.86 5.78
C PRO A 49 2.58 10.42 5.29
N ASP A 50 2.55 11.58 4.61
CA ASP A 50 1.31 12.17 4.11
C ASP A 50 0.75 11.45 2.87
N LYS A 51 1.52 10.55 2.28
CA LYS A 51 1.04 9.64 1.22
C LYS A 51 0.27 8.44 1.78
N LEU A 52 0.21 8.26 3.11
CA LEU A 52 -0.59 7.21 3.74
C LEU A 52 -2.05 7.63 3.86
N VAL A 53 -2.92 6.90 3.17
CA VAL A 53 -4.38 7.02 3.34
C VAL A 53 -4.84 5.95 4.32
N LEU A 54 -5.16 6.36 5.54
CA LEU A 54 -5.77 5.49 6.55
C LEU A 54 -7.29 5.56 6.44
N VAL A 55 -7.92 4.41 6.19
CA VAL A 55 -9.37 4.25 6.19
C VAL A 55 -9.72 3.24 7.28
N VAL A 56 -10.65 3.61 8.16
CA VAL A 56 -11.28 2.66 9.08
C VAL A 56 -12.69 2.47 8.56
N ALA A 57 -12.98 1.29 8.03
CA ALA A 57 -14.28 0.93 7.50
C ALA A 57 -14.87 -0.20 8.35
N GLY A 58 -16.18 -0.13 8.61
CA GLY A 58 -16.90 -1.08 9.46
C GLY A 58 -18.03 -0.40 10.24
N GLY A 59 -19.13 -1.11 10.42
CA GLY A 59 -20.35 -0.72 11.14
C GLY A 59 -21.23 -1.96 11.34
N ASP A 60 -22.47 -1.82 11.82
CA ASP A 60 -23.36 -2.95 12.16
C ASP A 60 -23.81 -3.82 10.95
N GLY A 61 -23.34 -3.51 9.75
CA GLY A 61 -23.59 -4.28 8.52
C GLY A 61 -22.62 -5.47 8.36
N ARG A 62 -23.08 -6.54 7.69
CA ARG A 62 -22.32 -7.79 7.50
C ARG A 62 -21.04 -7.69 6.66
N HIS A 63 -20.83 -6.60 5.92
CA HIS A 63 -19.76 -6.52 4.93
C HIS A 63 -19.13 -5.12 4.89
N SER A 64 -17.80 -5.06 4.85
CA SER A 64 -17.02 -3.88 4.50
C SER A 64 -16.02 -4.26 3.40
N SER A 65 -15.97 -3.48 2.32
CA SER A 65 -15.01 -3.69 1.21
C SER A 65 -14.36 -2.38 0.80
N TRP A 66 -13.06 -2.43 0.50
CA TRP A 66 -12.30 -1.33 -0.08
C TRP A 66 -11.63 -1.82 -1.37
N PHE A 67 -11.88 -1.12 -2.48
CA PHE A 67 -11.33 -1.44 -3.79
C PHE A 67 -10.49 -0.25 -4.29
N PRO A 68 -9.16 -0.28 -4.13
CA PRO A 68 -8.30 0.74 -4.71
C PRO A 68 -8.37 0.69 -6.24
N ALA A 69 -8.35 1.85 -6.89
CA ALA A 69 -8.33 1.91 -8.36
C ALA A 69 -6.96 1.47 -8.91
N TRP A 70 -7.01 0.71 -10.00
CA TRP A 70 -5.93 0.17 -10.86
C TRP A 70 -5.39 -1.21 -10.41
N SER A 71 -5.66 -2.33 -11.10
CA SER A 71 -5.76 -2.59 -12.55
C SER A 71 -6.88 -3.57 -12.96
N ALA A 72 -7.41 -3.42 -14.19
CA ALA A 72 -8.37 -4.31 -14.87
C ALA A 72 -9.66 -4.63 -14.11
N THR A 73 -10.43 -3.62 -13.71
CA THR A 73 -11.80 -3.82 -13.23
C THR A 73 -12.76 -3.61 -14.40
N GLU A 74 -13.40 -4.67 -14.87
CA GLU A 74 -14.59 -4.57 -15.71
C GLU A 74 -15.83 -4.64 -14.81
N ARG A 75 -16.80 -3.76 -15.06
CA ARG A 75 -18.09 -3.81 -14.36
C ARG A 75 -18.85 -5.04 -14.85
N ALA A 76 -19.22 -5.94 -13.93
CA ALA A 76 -20.19 -6.99 -14.20
C ALA A 76 -21.47 -6.68 -13.41
N THR A 77 -22.57 -6.49 -14.13
CA THR A 77 -23.90 -6.42 -13.53
C THR A 77 -24.65 -7.68 -13.95
N GLU A 78 -25.06 -8.49 -12.98
CA GLU A 78 -25.93 -9.64 -13.20
C GLU A 78 -27.29 -9.39 -12.52
N MET A 79 -28.36 -9.73 -13.23
CA MET A 79 -29.71 -9.70 -12.68
C MET A 79 -29.89 -10.91 -11.76
N ILE A 80 -30.16 -10.69 -10.47
CA ILE A 80 -30.51 -11.77 -9.55
C ILE A 80 -31.95 -12.20 -9.85
N PRO A 81 -32.21 -13.44 -10.28
CA PRO A 81 -33.57 -13.92 -10.50
C PRO A 81 -34.33 -13.97 -9.17
N SER A 82 -35.60 -13.55 -9.19
CA SER A 82 -36.56 -13.73 -8.10
C SER A 82 -36.98 -15.19 -7.93
#